data_AF-A0A962HXX2-F1
#
_entry.id   AF-A0A962HXX2-F1
#
_cell.length_a   1.000
_cell.length_b   1.000
_cell.length_c   1.000
_cell.angle_alpha   90.00
_cell.angle_beta   90.00
_cell.angle_gamma   90.00
#
_symmetry.space_group_name_H-M   'P 1'
#
loop_
_entity.id
_entity.type
_entity.pdbx_description
1 polymer ?
#
loop_
_entity_poly.entity_id
_entity_poly.type
_entity_poly.pdbx_seq_one_letter_code
_entity_poly.pdbx_strand_id
1 'polypeptide(L)'
;MGAVLFFVGSLSFMVVLFANGGWQRSRQFTVIGRLCAGKLGSGRRWLTLSSLSLTAVGATLCFAGVVTMDAERAERCVAHCTRQGFETGRIGPSQDRSPQQRFVACTCVSVDRPALELRADSVR
;
A
#
# COMPACT_ATOMS: atom_id res chain seq x y z
N MET A 1 -11.61 -2.61 0.13
CA MET A 1 -11.70 -3.97 0.73
C MET A 1 -10.45 -4.38 1.51
N GLY A 2 -9.23 -4.22 0.96
CA GLY A 2 -7.98 -4.59 1.66
C GLY A 2 -7.84 -3.97 3.06
N ALA A 3 -8.09 -2.67 3.21
CA ALA A 3 -8.02 -1.99 4.50
C ALA A 3 -8.98 -2.59 5.54
N VAL A 4 -10.20 -2.96 5.15
CA VAL A 4 -11.19 -3.57 6.05
C VAL A 4 -10.67 -4.91 6.57
N LEU A 5 -10.17 -5.78 5.68
CA LEU A 5 -9.61 -7.08 6.07
C LEU A 5 -8.38 -6.92 6.98
N PHE A 6 -7.53 -5.93 6.71
CA PHE A 6 -6.37 -5.60 7.52
C PHE A 6 -6.77 -5.18 8.95
N PHE A 7 -7.74 -4.27 9.09
CA PHE A 7 -8.21 -3.80 10.39
C PHE A 7 -8.94 -4.90 11.15
N VAL A 8 -9.81 -5.67 10.49
CA VAL A 8 -10.52 -6.80 11.13
C VAL A 8 -9.55 -7.85 11.62
N GLY A 9 -8.55 -8.23 10.81
CA GLY A 9 -7.50 -9.17 11.21
C GLY A 9 -6.67 -8.64 12.37
N SER A 10 -6.23 -7.39 12.30
CA SER A 10 -5.39 -6.78 13.34
C SER A 10 -6.13 -6.62 14.66
N LEU A 11 -7.38 -6.17 14.64
CA LEU A 11 -8.22 -6.04 15.83
C LEU A 11 -8.51 -7.41 16.45
N SER A 12 -8.88 -8.40 15.63
CA SER A 12 -9.12 -9.76 16.11
C SER A 12 -7.87 -10.36 16.77
N PHE A 13 -6.70 -10.17 16.16
CA PHE A 13 -5.42 -10.60 16.72
C PHE A 13 -5.13 -9.92 18.07
N MET A 14 -5.32 -8.59 18.16
CA MET A 14 -5.13 -7.84 19.41
C MET A 14 -6.07 -8.30 20.52
N VAL A 15 -7.36 -8.52 20.20
CA VAL A 15 -8.34 -9.04 21.16
C VAL A 15 -7.93 -10.40 21.70
N VAL A 16 -7.52 -11.33 20.83
CA VAL A 16 -7.04 -12.66 21.25
C VAL A 16 -5.77 -12.54 22.09
N LEU A 17 -4.84 -11.68 21.69
CA LEU A 17 -3.59 -11.48 22.42
C LEU A 17 -3.84 -10.91 23.82
N PHE A 18 -4.67 -9.88 23.96
CA PHE A 18 -4.99 -9.25 25.23
C PHE A 18 -5.83 -10.13 26.14
N ALA A 19 -6.81 -10.86 25.59
CA ALA A 19 -7.61 -11.84 26.33
C ALA A 19 -6.76 -12.98 26.92
N ASN A 20 -5.54 -13.20 26.40
CA ASN A 20 -4.60 -14.21 26.90
C ASN A 20 -3.41 -13.59 27.66
N GLY A 21 -3.53 -12.35 28.13
CA GLY A 21 -2.52 -11.70 28.97
C GLY A 21 -1.33 -11.09 28.22
N GLY A 22 -1.43 -10.97 26.89
CA GLY A 22 -0.43 -10.33 26.03
C GLY A 22 -0.44 -8.79 26.07
N TRP A 23 -1.06 -8.18 27.07
CA TRP A 23 -1.03 -6.71 27.25
C TRP A 23 0.39 -6.21 27.57
N GLN A 24 1.17 -6.99 28.32
CA GLN A 24 2.54 -6.64 28.67
C GLN A 24 3.51 -6.97 27.52
N ARG A 25 4.25 -5.96 27.02
CA ARG A 25 5.22 -6.10 25.91
C ARG A 25 6.23 -7.23 26.12
N SER A 26 6.68 -7.45 27.36
CA SER A 26 7.62 -8.53 27.72
C SER A 26 7.05 -9.94 27.57
N ARG A 27 5.71 -10.09 27.67
CA ARG A 27 5.01 -11.37 27.56
C ARG A 27 4.38 -11.62 26.19
N GLN A 28 4.27 -10.59 25.35
CA GLN A 28 3.62 -10.68 24.04
C GLN A 28 4.14 -11.84 23.20
N PHE A 29 5.44 -11.92 22.97
CA PHE A 29 6.02 -12.99 22.15
C PHE A 29 5.84 -14.38 22.78
N THR A 30 5.86 -14.48 24.11
CA THR A 30 5.59 -15.74 24.81
C THR A 30 4.13 -16.17 24.63
N VAL A 31 3.18 -15.24 24.75
CA VAL A 31 1.75 -15.53 24.54
C VAL A 31 1.48 -15.89 23.08
N ILE A 32 2.05 -15.16 22.12
CA ILE A 32 1.96 -15.47 20.69
C ILE A 32 2.51 -16.88 20.41
N GLY A 33 3.70 -17.21 20.93
CA GLY A 33 4.29 -18.53 20.76
C GLY A 33 3.40 -19.64 21.34
N ARG A 34 2.76 -19.41 22.50
CA ARG A 34 1.81 -20.36 23.10
C ARG A 34 0.51 -20.48 22.31
N LEU A 35 -0.02 -19.38 21.76
CA LEU A 35 -1.20 -19.37 20.89
C LEU A 35 -0.93 -20.15 19.59
N CYS A 36 0.19 -19.86 18.92
CA CYS A 36 0.58 -20.55 17.69
C CYS A 36 0.88 -22.03 17.92
N ALA A 37 1.50 -22.38 19.04
CA ALA A 37 1.73 -23.77 19.44
C ALA A 37 0.45 -24.50 19.90
N GLY A 38 -0.69 -23.80 20.01
CA GLY A 38 -1.95 -24.39 20.47
C GLY A 38 -2.01 -24.73 21.96
N LYS A 39 -1.03 -24.28 22.76
CA LYS A 39 -0.94 -24.56 24.20
C LYS A 39 -2.05 -23.88 25.01
N LEU A 40 -2.77 -22.94 24.41
CA LEU A 40 -3.92 -22.24 25.01
C LEU A 40 -5.26 -22.69 24.41
N GLY A 41 -5.28 -23.76 23.62
CA GLY A 41 -6.46 -24.33 22.99
C GLY A 41 -6.48 -24.20 21.47
N SER A 42 -7.08 -25.18 20.80
CA SER A 42 -7.17 -25.28 19.34
C SER A 42 -7.98 -24.13 18.71
N GLY A 43 -9.11 -23.74 19.32
CA GLY A 43 -9.93 -22.62 18.82
C GLY A 43 -9.18 -21.29 18.83
N ARG A 44 -8.41 -21.01 19.90
CA ARG A 44 -7.60 -19.78 20.01
C ARG A 44 -6.45 -19.78 19.01
N ARG A 45 -5.84 -20.94 18.76
CA ARG A 45 -4.83 -21.11 17.70
C ARG A 45 -5.41 -20.76 16.33
N TRP A 46 -6.56 -21.33 15.97
CA TRP A 46 -7.20 -21.03 14.70
C TRP A 46 -7.58 -19.56 14.56
N LEU A 47 -8.20 -18.95 15.58
CA LEU A 47 -8.50 -17.53 15.58
C LEU A 47 -7.25 -16.67 15.37
N THR A 48 -6.15 -17.00 16.05
CA THR A 48 -4.86 -16.29 15.89
C THR A 48 -4.35 -16.43 14.46
N LEU A 49 -4.30 -17.64 13.92
CA LEU A 49 -3.83 -17.88 12.55
C LEU A 49 -4.72 -17.19 11.51
N SER A 50 -6.04 -17.34 11.61
CA SER A 50 -6.99 -16.68 10.71
C SER A 50 -6.88 -15.15 10.77
N SER A 51 -6.71 -14.58 11.97
CA SER A 51 -6.52 -13.14 12.14
C SER A 51 -5.22 -12.64 11.47
N LEU A 52 -4.12 -13.37 11.60
CA LEU A 52 -2.86 -13.07 10.94
C LEU A 52 -2.97 -13.19 9.42
N SER A 53 -3.65 -14.23 8.92
CA SER A 53 -3.91 -14.42 7.49
C SER A 53 -4.78 -13.29 6.92
N LEU A 54 -5.82 -12.87 7.62
CA LEU A 54 -6.65 -11.72 7.25
C LEU A 54 -5.84 -10.44 7.15
N THR A 55 -4.95 -10.19 8.13
CA THR A 55 -4.05 -9.04 8.12
C THR A 55 -3.10 -9.09 6.91
N ALA A 56 -2.49 -10.25 6.65
CA ALA A 56 -1.58 -10.42 5.52
C ALA A 56 -2.29 -10.19 4.18
N VAL A 57 -3.46 -10.82 3.97
CA VAL A 57 -4.27 -10.65 2.75
C VAL A 57 -4.72 -9.20 2.60
N GLY A 58 -5.20 -8.57 3.69
CA GLY A 58 -5.60 -7.17 3.69
C GLY A 58 -4.47 -6.23 3.28
N ALA A 59 -3.26 -6.45 3.82
CA ALA A 59 -2.07 -5.69 3.44
C ALA A 59 -1.72 -5.87 1.96
N THR A 60 -1.65 -7.12 1.46
CA THR A 60 -1.38 -7.41 0.05
C THR A 60 -2.39 -6.73 -0.88
N LEU A 61 -3.68 -6.77 -0.55
CA LEU A 61 -4.72 -6.11 -1.33
C LEU A 61 -4.60 -4.59 -1.33
N CYS A 62 -4.17 -3.98 -0.22
CA CYS A 62 -3.88 -2.54 -0.19
C CYS A 62 -2.75 -2.17 -1.14
N PHE A 63 -1.64 -2.91 -1.13
CA PHE A 63 -0.52 -2.67 -2.05
C PHE A 63 -0.91 -2.93 -3.51
N ALA A 64 -1.66 -3.98 -3.78
CA ALA A 64 -2.17 -4.24 -5.13
C ALA A 64 -3.02 -3.08 -5.66
N GLY A 65 -3.88 -2.49 -4.82
CA GLY A 65 -4.67 -1.32 -5.19
C GLY A 65 -3.83 -0.08 -5.51
N VAL A 66 -2.72 0.13 -4.80
CA VAL A 66 -1.78 1.21 -5.11
C VAL A 66 -1.12 0.97 -6.47
N VAL A 67 -0.66 -0.25 -6.74
CA VAL A 67 -0.03 -0.60 -8.02
C VAL A 67 -0.99 -0.40 -9.20
N THR A 68 -2.26 -0.79 -9.07
CA THR A 68 -3.25 -0.57 -10.14
C THR A 68 -3.51 0.92 -10.36
N MET A 69 -3.61 1.72 -9.29
CA MET A 69 -3.78 3.17 -9.41
C MET A 69 -2.57 3.84 -10.07
N ASP A 70 -1.35 3.42 -9.72
CA ASP A 70 -0.12 3.95 -10.32
C ASP A 70 -0.01 3.58 -11.81
N ALA A 71 -0.44 2.36 -12.19
CA ALA A 71 -0.49 1.93 -13.58
C ALA A 71 -1.50 2.76 -14.38
N GLU A 72 -2.74 2.92 -13.89
CA GLU A 72 -3.76 3.77 -14.52
C GLU A 72 -3.31 5.23 -14.65
N ARG A 73 -2.56 5.73 -13.66
CA ARG A 73 -2.02 7.08 -13.70
C ARG A 73 -0.94 7.21 -14.77
N ALA A 74 -0.08 6.20 -14.91
CA ALA A 74 0.95 6.16 -15.96
C ALA A 74 0.32 6.11 -17.36
N GLU A 75 -0.71 5.28 -17.55
CA GLU A 75 -1.45 5.20 -18.81
C GLU A 75 -2.10 6.55 -19.16
N ARG A 76 -2.74 7.22 -18.19
CA ARG A 76 -3.30 8.57 -18.38
C ARG A 76 -2.24 9.61 -18.76
N CYS A 77 -1.06 9.53 -18.14
CA CYS A 77 0.06 10.39 -18.47
C CYS A 77 0.52 10.19 -19.92
N VAL A 78 0.75 8.95 -20.33
CA VAL A 78 1.13 8.62 -21.71
C VAL A 78 0.07 9.10 -22.70
N ALA A 79 -1.21 8.79 -22.45
CA ALA A 79 -2.32 9.18 -23.32
C ALA A 79 -2.50 10.70 -23.42
N HIS A 80 -2.15 11.46 -22.38
CA HIS A 80 -2.17 12.92 -22.44
C HIS A 80 -1.02 13.47 -23.29
N CYS A 81 0.20 12.97 -23.07
CA CYS A 81 1.38 13.38 -23.82
C CYS A 81 1.25 13.07 -25.32
N THR A 82 0.76 11.89 -25.68
CA THR A 82 0.54 11.52 -27.09
C THR A 82 -0.54 12.38 -27.75
N ARG A 83 -1.64 12.71 -27.04
CA ARG A 83 -2.65 13.67 -27.52
C ARG A 83 -2.09 15.07 -27.78
N GLN A 84 -1.07 15.48 -27.03
CA GLN A 84 -0.37 16.77 -27.20
C GLN A 84 0.74 16.71 -28.27
N GLY A 85 0.91 15.57 -28.95
CA GLY A 85 1.90 15.37 -30.01
C GLY A 85 3.32 15.11 -29.51
N PHE A 86 3.49 14.62 -28.27
CA PHE A 86 4.75 14.06 -27.78
C PHE A 86 4.81 12.56 -28.05
N GLU A 87 6.01 11.98 -28.06
CA GLU A 87 6.22 10.55 -28.36
C GLU A 87 5.79 9.66 -27.18
N THR A 88 6.07 10.09 -25.96
CA THR A 88 5.77 9.31 -24.75
C THR A 88 5.61 10.21 -23.52
N GLY A 89 5.07 9.62 -22.44
CA GLY A 89 4.95 10.24 -21.13
C GLY A 89 5.53 9.33 -20.04
N ARG A 90 6.19 9.90 -19.04
CA ARG A 90 6.72 9.15 -17.90
C ARG A 90 6.32 9.82 -16.59
N ILE A 91 5.95 9.01 -15.60
CA ILE A 91 5.76 9.49 -14.23
C ILE A 91 7.10 9.45 -13.49
N GLY A 92 7.44 10.56 -12.84
CA GLY A 92 8.64 10.69 -12.03
C GLY A 92 8.52 11.80 -10.99
N PRO A 93 9.53 11.97 -10.14
CA PRO A 93 9.63 13.19 -9.34
C PRO A 93 9.79 14.41 -10.26
N SER A 94 9.17 15.53 -9.92
CA SER A 94 9.38 16.81 -10.60
C SER A 94 10.88 17.13 -10.64
N GLN A 95 11.38 17.57 -11.80
CA GLN A 95 12.79 17.97 -11.93
C GLN A 95 13.06 19.36 -11.34
N ASP A 96 12.00 20.14 -11.07
CA ASP A 96 12.14 21.40 -10.38
C ASP A 96 12.72 21.19 -8.96
N ARG A 97 13.89 21.79 -8.72
CA ARG A 97 14.65 21.65 -7.46
C ARG A 97 14.14 22.58 -6.36
N SER A 98 13.13 23.40 -6.65
CA SER A 98 12.52 24.26 -5.64
C SER A 98 11.89 23.42 -4.51
N PRO A 99 12.27 23.64 -3.24
CA PRO A 99 11.77 22.84 -2.11
C PRO A 99 10.26 22.94 -1.89
N GLN A 100 9.59 23.95 -2.47
CA GLN A 100 8.13 24.13 -2.40
C GLN A 100 7.37 23.42 -3.54
N GLN A 101 8.05 22.83 -4.53
CA GLN A 101 7.42 22.25 -5.72
C GLN A 101 7.79 20.80 -6.00
N ARG A 102 8.24 20.03 -5.00
CA ARG A 102 8.40 18.58 -5.18
C ARG A 102 7.04 17.91 -5.30
N PHE A 103 6.68 17.49 -6.49
CA PHE A 103 5.45 16.73 -6.75
C PHE A 103 5.71 15.55 -7.69
N VAL A 104 4.75 14.64 -7.79
CA VAL A 104 4.77 13.56 -8.78
C VAL A 104 4.39 14.15 -10.13
N ALA A 105 5.35 14.26 -11.04
CA ALA A 105 5.19 14.86 -12.35
C ALA A 105 4.88 13.80 -13.40
N CYS A 106 4.03 14.17 -14.36
CA CYS A 106 3.92 13.54 -15.67
C CYS A 106 4.80 14.35 -16.63
N THR A 107 5.87 13.74 -17.11
CA THR A 107 6.85 14.37 -18.01
C THR A 107 6.62 13.85 -19.42
N CYS A 108 6.24 14.74 -20.34
CA CYS A 108 6.11 14.43 -21.76
C CYS A 108 7.46 14.59 -22.46
N VAL A 109 7.88 13.57 -23.22
CA VAL A 109 9.20 13.53 -23.88
C VAL A 109 9.03 13.51 -25.39
N SER A 110 9.82 14.33 -26.09
CA SER A 110 9.92 14.39 -27.55
C SER A 110 11.35 14.75 -27.92
N VAL A 111 11.84 14.26 -29.06
CA VAL A 111 13.19 14.56 -29.58
C VAL A 111 13.34 16.05 -29.93
N ASP A 112 12.26 16.69 -30.38
CA ASP A 112 12.31 18.02 -30.99
C ASP A 112 11.83 19.16 -30.06
N ARG A 113 11.42 18.84 -28.83
CA ARG A 113 10.82 19.82 -27.90
C ARG A 113 11.33 19.65 -26.47
N PRO A 114 11.45 20.74 -25.69
CA PRO A 114 11.74 20.65 -24.28
C PRO A 114 10.65 19.84 -23.56
N ALA A 115 11.06 19.02 -22.59
CA ALA A 115 10.15 18.18 -21.84
C ALA A 115 9.12 19.05 -21.08
N LEU A 116 7.83 18.70 -21.24
CA LEU A 116 6.75 19.37 -20.53
C LEU A 116 6.48 18.62 -19.22
N GLU A 117 6.60 19.30 -18.08
CA GLU A 117 6.25 18.72 -16.77
C GLU A 117 4.88 19.23 -16.31
N LEU A 118 3.97 18.30 -16.06
CA LEU A 118 2.64 18.55 -15.52
C LEU A 118 2.51 17.81 -14.19
N ARG A 119 1.68 18.31 -13.27
CA ARG A 119 1.33 17.51 -12.08
C ARG A 119 0.58 16.27 -12.53
N ALA A 120 1.01 15.09 -12.11
CA ALA A 120 0.36 13.85 -12.52
C ALA A 120 -1.07 13.71 -11.94
N ASP A 121 -1.46 14.56 -10.98
CA ASP A 121 -2.85 14.66 -10.47
C ASP A 121 -3.75 15.55 -11.35
N SER A 122 -3.18 16.45 -12.15
CA SER A 122 -3.92 17.36 -13.04
C SER A 122 -4.20 16.78 -14.43
N VAL A 123 -3.63 15.61 -14.74
CA VAL A 123 -3.81 14.93 -16.01
C VAL A 123 -5.12 14.12 -15.97
N ARG A 124 -6.13 14.56 -16.75
CA ARG A 124 -7.43 13.91 -16.90
C ARG A 124 -7.63 13.35 -18.31
#